data_AF-A0A947F1M0-F1
#
_entry.id   AF-A0A947F1M0-F1
#
_cell.length_a   1.000
_cell.length_b   1.000
_cell.length_c   1.000
_cell.angle_alpha   90.00
_cell.angle_beta   90.00
_cell.angle_gamma   90.00
#
_symmetry.space_group_name_H-M   'P 1'
#
loop_
_entity.id
_entity.type
_entity.pdbx_description
1 polymer ?
#
loop_
_entity_poly.entity_id
_entity_poly.type
_entity_poly.pdbx_seq_one_letter_code
_entity_poly.pdbx_strand_id
1 'polypeptide(L)'
;MYQSNIYQYLEELNEAKLLICKDDKEALQIRDVAVLLDFDTFVLPDLRVSAGEDLRAYGEDVQLLFIQLASFHKSRKKKVLISPLRTLLIPFPKAELFDTQTIEFGDTLDLQKLKDTLYQWGYHFTDIAASRGEVSFRGDIIDLYP
;
A
#
# COMPACT_ATOMS: atom_id res chain seq x y z
N MET A 1 -15.28 -14.70 12.06
CA MET A 1 -14.36 -15.10 13.16
C MET A 1 -14.71 -14.27 14.40
N TYR A 2 -14.54 -14.78 15.63
CA TYR A 2 -14.74 -13.96 16.83
C TYR A 2 -13.43 -13.25 17.20
N GLN A 3 -13.51 -11.97 17.61
CA GLN A 3 -12.34 -11.17 18.00
C GLN A 3 -11.52 -11.82 19.13
N SER A 4 -12.18 -12.51 20.06
CA SER A 4 -11.53 -13.27 21.14
C SER A 4 -10.55 -14.33 20.63
N ASN A 5 -10.94 -15.04 19.56
CA ASN A 5 -10.11 -16.11 19.01
C ASN A 5 -8.91 -15.53 18.25
N ILE A 6 -9.10 -14.39 17.58
CA ILE A 6 -8.01 -13.66 16.92
C ILE A 6 -7.01 -13.16 17.95
N TYR A 7 -7.51 -12.60 19.06
CA TYR A 7 -6.68 -12.09 20.14
C TYR A 7 -5.79 -13.18 20.72
N GLN A 8 -6.39 -14.30 21.11
CA GLN A 8 -5.65 -15.44 21.65
C GLN A 8 -4.60 -15.95 20.65
N TYR A 9 -4.96 -16.10 19.38
CA TYR A 9 -4.04 -16.55 18.35
C TYR A 9 -2.86 -15.58 18.13
N LEU A 10 -3.11 -14.27 18.17
CA LEU A 10 -2.07 -13.24 17.97
C LEU A 10 -1.17 -13.05 19.20
N GLU A 11 -1.69 -13.30 20.41
CA GLU A 11 -0.90 -13.25 21.65
C GLU A 11 0.21 -14.31 21.65
N GLU A 12 -0.09 -15.52 21.16
CA GLU A 12 0.87 -16.63 21.03
C GLU A 12 1.85 -16.47 19.84
N LEU A 13 1.61 -15.49 18.96
CA LEU A 13 2.36 -15.33 17.73
C LEU A 13 3.64 -14.53 17.95
N ASN A 14 4.80 -15.04 17.51
CA ASN A 14 6.09 -14.34 17.62
C ASN A 14 6.72 -13.93 16.28
N GLU A 15 6.12 -14.31 15.15
CA GLU A 15 6.68 -14.11 13.81
C GLU A 15 5.72 -13.34 12.89
N ALA A 16 6.26 -12.80 11.79
CA ALA A 16 5.45 -12.20 10.74
C ALA A 16 4.56 -13.26 10.07
N LYS A 17 3.25 -12.99 9.97
CA LYS A 17 2.30 -13.90 9.29
C LYS A 17 1.33 -13.18 8.37
N LEU A 18 0.85 -13.94 7.39
CA LEU A 18 -0.31 -13.65 6.57
C LEU A 18 -1.57 -14.25 7.22
N LEU A 19 -2.61 -13.44 7.41
CA LEU A 19 -3.94 -13.86 7.82
C LEU A 19 -4.91 -13.66 6.66
N ILE A 20 -5.60 -14.73 6.30
CA ILE A 20 -6.61 -14.72 5.25
C ILE A 20 -7.96 -14.41 5.90
N CYS A 21 -8.65 -13.40 5.38
CA CYS A 21 -9.99 -13.02 5.82
C CYS A 21 -11.03 -13.24 4.72
N LYS A 22 -12.30 -13.28 5.12
CA LYS A 22 -13.43 -13.43 4.21
C LYS A 22 -13.76 -12.14 3.45
N ASP A 23 -13.76 -11.02 4.16
CA ASP A 23 -14.20 -9.72 3.66
C ASP A 23 -13.51 -8.57 4.43
N ASP A 24 -13.75 -7.34 3.97
CA ASP A 24 -13.16 -6.13 4.56
C ASP A 24 -13.56 -5.95 6.03
N LYS A 25 -14.78 -6.37 6.40
CA LYS A 25 -15.26 -6.26 7.78
C LYS A 25 -14.42 -7.14 8.70
N GLU A 26 -14.19 -8.39 8.31
CA GLU A 26 -13.32 -9.30 9.05
C GLU A 26 -11.87 -8.82 9.04
N ALA A 27 -11.39 -8.25 7.94
CA ALA A 27 -10.04 -7.67 7.84
C ALA A 27 -9.82 -6.56 8.88
N LEU A 28 -10.79 -5.64 9.01
CA LEU A 28 -10.75 -4.56 9.99
C LEU A 28 -10.80 -5.09 11.42
N GLN A 29 -11.62 -6.11 11.69
CA GLN A 29 -11.67 -6.74 13.01
C GLN A 29 -10.31 -7.37 13.40
N ILE A 30 -9.65 -8.05 12.46
CA ILE A 30 -8.31 -8.62 12.70
C ILE A 30 -7.30 -7.51 12.94
N ARG A 31 -7.33 -6.46 12.12
CA ARG A 31 -6.45 -5.29 12.25
C ARG A 31 -6.58 -4.67 13.65
N ASP A 32 -7.79 -4.39 14.11
CA ASP A 32 -8.02 -3.69 15.37
C ASP A 32 -7.48 -4.50 16.56
N VAL A 33 -7.65 -5.84 16.53
CA VAL A 33 -7.10 -6.74 17.55
C VAL A 33 -5.57 -6.81 17.47
N ALA A 34 -5.00 -6.84 16.27
CA ALA A 34 -3.55 -6.85 16.08
C ALA A 34 -2.89 -5.54 16.54
N VAL A 35 -3.51 -4.38 16.27
CA VAL A 35 -3.06 -3.07 16.77
C VAL A 35 -3.06 -3.04 18.30
N LEU A 36 -4.08 -3.62 18.96
CA LEU A 36 -4.12 -3.73 20.42
C LEU A 36 -2.94 -4.52 20.99
N LEU A 37 -2.42 -5.48 20.22
CA LEU A 37 -1.27 -6.32 20.59
C LEU A 37 0.07 -5.80 20.05
N ASP A 38 0.12 -4.51 19.67
CA ASP A 38 1.33 -3.80 19.21
C ASP A 38 1.96 -4.38 17.93
N PHE A 39 1.14 -4.96 17.05
CA PHE A 39 1.57 -5.34 15.71
C PHE A 39 1.50 -4.16 14.75
N ASP A 40 2.49 -4.04 13.88
CA ASP A 40 2.32 -3.32 12.62
C ASP A 40 1.34 -4.11 11.74
N THR A 41 0.25 -3.46 11.33
CA THR A 41 -0.82 -4.11 10.58
C THR A 41 -0.87 -3.57 9.15
N PHE A 42 -1.01 -4.49 8.19
CA PHE A 42 -1.10 -4.17 6.78
C PHE A 42 -2.30 -4.89 6.19
N VAL A 43 -3.30 -4.14 5.73
CA VAL A 43 -4.56 -4.69 5.20
C VAL A 43 -4.58 -4.49 3.70
N LEU A 44 -4.55 -5.59 2.94
CA LEU A 44 -4.68 -5.53 1.49
C LEU A 44 -6.16 -5.31 1.10
N PRO A 45 -6.44 -4.51 0.07
CA PRO A 45 -7.81 -4.31 -0.41
C PRO A 45 -8.37 -5.61 -1.01
N ASP A 46 -9.70 -5.76 -1.02
CA ASP A 46 -10.39 -6.79 -1.81
C ASP A 46 -10.35 -6.42 -3.30
N LEU A 47 -9.24 -6.78 -3.97
CA LEU A 47 -9.05 -6.43 -5.37
C LEU A 47 -9.92 -7.34 -6.25
N ARG A 48 -11.05 -6.78 -6.72
CA ARG A 48 -12.04 -7.48 -7.56
C ARG A 48 -11.72 -7.39 -9.05
N VAL A 49 -10.47 -7.67 -9.38
CA VAL A 49 -9.97 -7.74 -10.75
C VAL A 49 -10.00 -9.17 -11.25
N SER A 50 -10.38 -9.33 -12.51
CA SER A 50 -10.34 -10.57 -13.28
C SER A 50 -9.31 -10.46 -14.40
N ALA A 51 -8.80 -11.61 -14.86
CA ALA A 51 -7.87 -11.64 -15.97
C ALA A 51 -8.50 -11.04 -17.24
N GLY A 52 -7.81 -10.08 -17.85
CA GLY A 52 -8.26 -9.38 -19.07
C GLY A 52 -9.02 -8.07 -18.82
N GLU A 53 -9.29 -7.71 -17.56
CA GLU A 53 -9.87 -6.41 -17.22
C GLU A 53 -8.83 -5.28 -17.26
N ASP A 54 -9.31 -4.05 -17.50
CA ASP A 54 -8.49 -2.84 -17.47
C ASP A 54 -8.26 -2.38 -16.03
N LEU A 55 -7.01 -2.46 -15.56
CA LEU A 55 -6.63 -2.07 -14.19
C LEU A 55 -6.85 -0.59 -13.88
N ARG A 56 -6.97 0.28 -14.89
CA ARG A 56 -7.20 1.72 -14.66
C ARG A 56 -8.51 2.00 -13.94
N ALA A 57 -9.51 1.13 -14.10
CA ALA A 57 -10.78 1.21 -13.37
C ALA A 57 -10.63 0.91 -11.87
N TYR A 58 -9.50 0.31 -11.46
CA TYR A 58 -9.20 -0.11 -10.09
C TYR A 58 -8.01 0.66 -9.50
N GLY A 59 -7.69 1.84 -10.04
CA GLY A 59 -6.47 2.58 -9.71
C GLY A 59 -6.29 2.82 -8.21
N GLU A 60 -7.35 3.17 -7.49
CA GLU A 60 -7.31 3.40 -6.04
C GLU A 60 -6.96 2.12 -5.25
N ASP A 61 -7.61 1.00 -5.59
CA ASP A 61 -7.36 -0.30 -4.94
C ASP A 61 -5.94 -0.79 -5.25
N VAL A 62 -5.48 -0.63 -6.49
CA VAL A 62 -4.12 -1.00 -6.89
C VAL A 62 -3.08 -0.15 -6.16
N GLN A 63 -3.32 1.16 -6.03
CA GLN A 63 -2.43 2.03 -5.28
C GLN A 63 -2.41 1.68 -3.78
N LEU A 64 -3.57 1.40 -3.19
CA LEU A 64 -3.66 0.96 -1.80
C LEU A 64 -2.90 -0.35 -1.57
N LEU A 65 -3.06 -1.33 -2.49
CA LEU A 65 -2.29 -2.58 -2.48
C LEU A 65 -0.77 -2.30 -2.44
N PHE A 66 -0.28 -1.42 -3.32
CA PHE A 66 1.15 -1.10 -3.37
C PHE A 66 1.65 -0.38 -2.12
N ILE A 67 0.90 0.59 -1.58
CA ILE A 67 1.26 1.29 -0.34
C ILE A 67 1.38 0.31 0.83
N GLN A 68 0.42 -0.62 0.95
CA GLN A 68 0.39 -1.61 2.01
C GLN A 68 1.55 -2.61 1.89
N LEU A 69 1.84 -3.10 0.68
CA LEU A 69 2.97 -4.00 0.43
C LEU A 69 4.32 -3.30 0.67
N ALA A 70 4.51 -2.07 0.18
CA ALA A 70 5.73 -1.29 0.43
C ALA A 70 5.97 -1.10 1.93
N SER A 71 4.92 -0.72 2.66
CA SER A 71 5.00 -0.50 4.11
C SER A 71 5.25 -1.81 4.87
N PHE A 72 4.63 -2.90 4.43
CA PHE A 72 4.86 -4.25 4.96
C PHE A 72 6.32 -4.67 4.79
N HIS A 73 6.90 -4.47 3.60
CA HIS A 73 8.31 -4.81 3.35
C HIS A 73 9.27 -3.93 4.14
N LYS A 74 8.95 -2.64 4.34
CA LYS A 74 9.78 -1.70 5.12
C LYS A 74 9.74 -1.98 6.62
N SER A 75 8.62 -2.46 7.17
CA SER A 75 8.50 -2.72 8.60
C SER A 75 9.41 -3.87 9.07
N ARG A 76 10.13 -3.61 10.15
CA ARG A 76 10.98 -4.57 10.87
C ARG A 76 10.40 -5.01 12.21
N LYS A 77 9.27 -4.45 12.62
CA LYS A 77 8.60 -4.78 13.87
C LYS A 77 7.81 -6.09 13.72
N LYS A 78 7.26 -6.56 14.84
CA LYS A 78 6.22 -7.59 14.84
C LYS A 78 5.08 -7.12 13.94
N LYS A 79 4.77 -7.87 12.88
CA LYS A 79 3.85 -7.42 11.85
C LYS A 79 2.90 -8.50 11.35
N VAL A 80 1.75 -8.09 10.86
CA VAL A 80 0.76 -8.99 10.27
C VAL A 80 0.23 -8.41 8.95
N LEU A 81 0.19 -9.25 7.92
CA LEU A 81 -0.47 -8.95 6.65
C LEU A 81 -1.85 -9.59 6.67
N ILE A 82 -2.88 -8.83 6.34
CA ILE A 82 -4.28 -9.27 6.36
C ILE A 82 -4.80 -9.10 4.95
N SER A 83 -5.35 -10.16 4.35
CA SER A 83 -5.80 -10.11 2.97
C SER A 83 -7.01 -11.00 2.73
N PRO A 84 -7.99 -10.55 1.93
CA PRO A 84 -8.97 -11.43 1.33
C PRO A 84 -8.27 -12.47 0.45
N LEU A 85 -8.84 -13.68 0.37
CA LEU A 85 -8.29 -14.76 -0.46
C LEU A 85 -8.15 -14.33 -1.92
N ARG A 86 -9.14 -13.61 -2.45
CA ARG A 86 -9.16 -13.17 -3.86
C ARG A 86 -7.91 -12.36 -4.22
N THR A 87 -7.53 -11.39 -3.39
CA THR A 87 -6.34 -10.56 -3.59
C THR A 87 -5.06 -11.39 -3.56
N LEU A 88 -5.01 -12.50 -2.81
CA LEU A 88 -3.83 -13.39 -2.80
C LEU A 88 -3.69 -14.24 -4.07
N LEU A 89 -4.72 -14.30 -4.92
CA LEU A 89 -4.69 -15.06 -6.17
C LEU A 89 -4.05 -14.28 -7.33
N ILE A 90 -3.79 -12.99 -7.16
CA ILE A 90 -3.06 -12.18 -8.14
C ILE A 90 -1.56 -12.17 -7.85
N PRO A 91 -0.69 -12.10 -8.88
CA PRO A 91 0.74 -11.94 -8.67
C PRO A 91 1.06 -10.61 -7.98
N PHE A 92 1.91 -10.65 -6.96
CA PHE A 92 2.40 -9.44 -6.30
C PHE A 92 3.73 -8.98 -6.89
N PRO A 93 3.98 -7.66 -6.97
CA PRO A 93 5.30 -7.14 -7.25
C PRO A 93 6.30 -7.61 -6.18
N LYS A 94 7.55 -7.81 -6.60
CA LYS A 94 8.62 -8.18 -5.68
C LYS A 94 8.98 -7.02 -4.75
N ALA A 95 9.50 -7.35 -3.57
CA ALA A 95 9.96 -6.38 -2.59
C ALA A 95 10.96 -5.35 -3.17
N GLU A 96 11.83 -5.80 -4.08
CA GLU A 96 12.85 -4.98 -4.75
C GLU A 96 12.29 -3.89 -5.67
N LEU A 97 10.99 -3.93 -5.99
CA LEU A 97 10.34 -2.94 -6.84
C LEU A 97 9.68 -1.79 -6.05
N PHE A 98 9.70 -1.85 -4.71
CA PHE A 98 9.14 -0.81 -3.85
C PHE A 98 10.20 0.22 -3.43
N ASP A 99 10.82 0.85 -4.42
CA ASP A 99 11.74 1.96 -4.18
C ASP A 99 11.01 3.18 -3.61
N THR A 100 11.74 3.97 -2.84
CA THR A 100 11.23 5.20 -2.22
C THR A 100 12.22 6.33 -2.39
N GLN A 101 11.71 7.53 -2.71
CA GLN A 101 12.49 8.75 -2.77
C GLN A 101 11.96 9.67 -1.67
N THR A 102 12.86 10.16 -0.84
CA THR A 102 12.56 11.16 0.20
C THR A 102 13.06 12.51 -0.31
N ILE A 103 12.19 13.53 -0.19
CA ILE A 103 12.49 14.92 -0.50
C ILE A 103 12.34 15.69 0.80
N GLU A 104 13.40 16.36 1.22
CA GLU A 104 13.45 17.13 2.48
C GLU A 104 13.60 18.63 2.21
N PHE A 105 13.27 19.43 3.22
CA PHE A 105 13.40 20.88 3.12
C PHE A 105 14.89 21.27 2.99
N GLY A 106 15.19 22.05 1.95
CA GLY A 106 16.56 22.48 1.64
C GLY A 106 17.30 21.60 0.64
N ASP A 107 16.68 20.52 0.16
CA ASP A 107 17.26 19.69 -0.89
C ASP A 107 17.43 20.47 -2.21
N THR A 108 18.56 20.22 -2.87
CA THR A 108 18.77 20.66 -4.26
C THR A 108 18.23 19.58 -5.18
N LEU A 109 17.10 19.86 -5.83
CA LEU A 109 16.42 18.92 -6.72
C LEU A 109 16.74 19.21 -8.18
N ASP A 110 17.15 18.18 -8.91
CA ASP A 110 17.11 18.19 -10.37
C ASP A 110 15.67 17.91 -10.81
N LEU A 111 14.98 18.96 -11.27
CA LEU A 111 13.58 18.89 -11.66
C LEU A 111 13.34 17.95 -12.85
N GLN A 112 14.30 17.86 -13.78
CA GLN A 112 14.17 16.98 -14.93
C GLN A 112 14.29 15.52 -14.49
N LYS A 113 15.27 15.22 -13.63
CA LYS A 113 15.43 13.88 -13.06
C LYS A 113 14.20 13.48 -12.23
N LEU A 114 13.68 14.38 -11.40
CA LEU A 114 12.48 14.11 -10.61
C LEU A 114 11.27 13.83 -11.51
N LYS A 115 11.09 14.63 -12.56
CA LYS A 115 10.03 14.43 -13.56
C LYS A 115 10.12 13.06 -14.23
N ASP A 116 11.32 12.67 -14.65
CA ASP A 116 11.57 11.37 -15.29
C ASP A 116 11.31 10.21 -14.32
N THR A 117 11.73 10.32 -13.06
CA THR A 117 11.43 9.33 -12.02
C THR A 117 9.94 9.17 -11.81
N LEU A 118 9.20 10.27 -11.61
CA LEU A 118 7.76 10.24 -11.37
C LEU A 118 7.01 9.63 -12.57
N TYR A 119 7.42 9.95 -13.80
CA TYR A 119 6.86 9.33 -14.99
C TYR A 119 7.09 7.80 -15.02
N GLN A 120 8.32 7.36 -14.70
CA GLN A 120 8.65 5.93 -14.65
C GLN A 120 7.92 5.19 -13.53
N TRP A 121 7.61 5.87 -12.43
CA TRP A 121 6.81 5.33 -11.33
C TRP A 121 5.30 5.34 -11.62
N GLY A 122 4.89 5.86 -12.78
CA GLY A 122 3.51 5.82 -13.23
C GLY A 122 2.64 6.97 -12.73
N TYR A 123 3.23 8.07 -12.24
CA TYR A 123 2.46 9.26 -11.88
C TYR A 123 1.79 9.88 -13.12
N HIS A 124 0.56 10.35 -12.92
CA HIS A 124 -0.23 11.02 -13.94
C HIS A 124 0.04 12.52 -13.93
N PHE A 125 0.55 13.04 -15.04
CA PHE A 125 0.83 14.47 -15.20
C PHE A 125 -0.44 15.21 -15.59
N THR A 126 -0.85 16.14 -14.74
CA THR A 126 -2.09 16.92 -14.89
C THR A 126 -1.80 18.41 -14.68
N ASP A 127 -2.71 19.26 -15.14
CA ASP A 127 -2.61 20.71 -14.88
C ASP A 127 -2.81 21.01 -13.38
N ILE A 128 -3.65 20.22 -12.71
CA ILE A 128 -3.99 20.32 -11.29
C ILE A 128 -3.95 18.90 -10.70
N ALA A 129 -3.12 18.67 -9.69
CA ALA A 129 -3.09 17.42 -8.94
C ALA A 129 -4.27 17.40 -7.93
N ALA A 130 -5.26 16.56 -8.19
CA ALA A 130 -6.48 16.44 -7.39
C ALA A 130 -6.62 15.06 -6.72
N SER A 131 -6.01 14.03 -7.30
CA SER A 131 -6.08 12.64 -6.83
C SER A 131 -4.70 12.07 -6.54
N ARG A 132 -4.66 11.01 -5.73
CA ARG A 132 -3.43 10.26 -5.47
C ARG A 132 -2.81 9.75 -6.78
N GLY A 133 -1.48 9.79 -6.85
CA GLY A 133 -0.73 9.42 -8.05
C GLY A 133 -0.70 10.51 -9.12
N GLU A 134 -1.22 11.72 -8.86
CA GLU A 134 -1.14 12.85 -9.78
C GLU A 134 -0.03 13.83 -9.42
N VAL A 135 0.50 14.50 -10.44
CA VAL A 135 1.52 15.54 -10.30
C VAL A 135 1.30 16.67 -11.30
N SER A 136 1.48 17.91 -10.85
CA SER A 136 1.45 19.12 -11.68
C SER A 136 2.78 19.88 -11.57
N PHE A 137 3.34 20.25 -12.71
CA PHE A 137 4.56 21.04 -12.81
C PHE A 137 4.23 22.39 -13.46
N ARG A 138 4.48 23.49 -12.74
CA ARG A 138 4.23 24.87 -13.20
C ARG A 138 5.47 25.72 -12.96
N GLY A 139 6.41 25.66 -13.90
CA GLY A 139 7.74 26.25 -13.74
C GLY A 139 8.46 25.60 -12.56
N ASP A 140 8.78 26.40 -11.54
CA ASP A 140 9.50 25.96 -10.34
C ASP A 140 8.55 25.48 -9.22
N ILE A 141 7.23 25.46 -9.48
CA ILE A 141 6.22 24.99 -8.53
C ILE A 141 5.78 23.58 -8.93
N ILE A 142 5.81 22.66 -7.97
CA ILE A 142 5.36 21.28 -8.13
C ILE A 142 4.27 21.00 -7.11
N ASP A 143 3.09 20.60 -7.59
CA ASP A 143 2.07 19.97 -6.75
C ASP A 143 2.15 18.46 -6.96
N LEU A 144 2.34 17.69 -5.90
CA LEU A 144 2.44 16.24 -5.94
C LEU A 144 1.44 15.65 -4.94
N TYR A 145 0.67 14.66 -5.36
CA TYR A 145 -0.17 13.85 -4.48
C TYR A 145 0.36 12.41 -4.43
N PRO A 146 1.20 12.07 -3.44
CA PRO A 146 1.79 10.73 -3.30
C PRO A 146 0.78 9.60 -3.02
#